data_AF-A0A368XWZ4-F1
#
_entry.id   AF-A0A368XWZ4-F1
#
_cell.length_a   1.000
_cell.length_b   1.000
_cell.length_c   1.000
_cell.angle_alpha   90.00
_cell.angle_beta   90.00
_cell.angle_gamma   90.00
#
_symmetry.space_group_name_H-M   'P 1'
#
loop_
_entity.id
_entity.type
_entity.pdbx_description
1 polymer ?
#
loop_
_entity_poly.entity_id
_entity_poly.type
_entity_poly.pdbx_seq_one_letter_code
_entity_poly.pdbx_strand_id
1 'polypeptide(L)'
;MKNRRTSAKPSMAEPTETLKEIDQEIARLKERAASIIASEKAGVIERIKEAIAYYSLTAAELGLGAQGPAGKRGKSPKAARPAKVSARAVGDSAGASSTATPVKKTRAGAGGVKYKDDAGNSWSGFGPKPRWLTEALAGGKTLDDLKA
;
A
#
# COMPACT_ATOMS: atom_id res chain seq x y z
N MET A 1 24.93 58.24 -3.20
CA MET A 1 24.90 57.34 -2.03
C MET A 1 23.52 56.70 -1.88
N LYS A 2 23.49 55.35 -1.97
CA LYS A 2 22.58 54.43 -1.26
C LYS A 2 21.12 54.35 -1.73
N ASN A 3 20.90 53.72 -2.88
CA ASN A 3 19.59 53.24 -3.34
C ASN A 3 19.11 52.10 -2.42
N ARG A 4 18.00 52.33 -1.71
CA ARG A 4 17.27 51.29 -0.98
C ARG A 4 16.62 50.34 -1.99
N ARG A 5 17.17 49.13 -2.15
CA ARG A 5 16.43 48.03 -2.80
C ARG A 5 15.54 47.40 -1.74
N THR A 6 14.25 47.63 -1.93
CA THR A 6 13.15 46.87 -1.33
C THR A 6 13.40 45.37 -1.47
N SER A 7 13.25 44.65 -0.37
CA SER A 7 13.28 43.18 -0.29
C SER A 7 12.18 42.59 -1.18
N ALA A 8 12.57 42.14 -2.37
CA ALA A 8 11.73 41.30 -3.20
C ALA A 8 11.61 39.91 -2.56
N LYS A 9 10.36 39.52 -2.27
CA LYS A 9 9.91 38.16 -1.99
C LYS A 9 10.63 37.16 -2.92
N PRO A 10 11.21 36.05 -2.43
CA PRO A 10 11.85 35.08 -3.32
C PRO A 10 10.80 34.52 -4.29
N SER A 11 10.96 34.88 -5.56
CA SER A 11 10.23 34.31 -6.69
C SER A 11 10.57 32.83 -6.78
N MET A 12 9.54 31.97 -6.78
CA MET A 12 9.64 30.56 -7.12
C MET A 12 10.21 30.45 -8.54
N ALA A 13 11.52 30.22 -8.66
CA ALA A 13 12.11 29.80 -9.91
C ALA A 13 11.87 28.28 -10.00
N GLU A 14 11.18 27.84 -11.05
CA GLU A 14 11.05 26.42 -11.40
C GLU A 14 12.46 25.79 -11.39
N PRO A 15 12.73 24.78 -10.54
CA PRO A 15 14.00 24.09 -10.59
C PRO A 15 14.08 23.38 -11.94
N THR A 16 14.97 23.83 -12.83
CA THR A 16 15.34 23.07 -14.03
C THR A 16 16.28 21.92 -13.62
N GLU A 17 15.84 21.11 -12.67
CA GLU A 17 16.45 19.81 -12.37
C GLU A 17 16.16 18.90 -13.56
N THR A 18 17.19 18.22 -14.04
CA THR A 18 17.01 17.26 -15.13
C THR A 18 16.16 16.08 -14.64
N LEU A 19 15.41 15.44 -15.54
CA LEU A 19 14.60 14.25 -15.20
C LEU A 19 15.42 13.18 -14.45
N LYS A 20 16.69 13.03 -14.84
CA LYS A 20 17.63 12.10 -14.21
C LYS A 20 17.93 12.45 -12.75
N GLU A 21 18.09 13.73 -12.41
CA GLU A 21 18.34 14.18 -11.04
C GLU A 21 17.10 13.99 -10.17
N ILE A 22 15.91 14.27 -10.70
CA ILE A 22 14.63 14.02 -10.02
C ILE A 22 14.48 12.52 -9.72
N ASP A 23 14.78 11.64 -10.68
CA ASP A 23 14.72 10.18 -10.46
C ASP A 23 15.70 9.70 -9.38
N GLN A 24 16.90 10.28 -9.33
CA GLN A 24 17.88 9.99 -8.28
C GLN A 24 17.39 10.42 -6.90
N GLU A 25 16.79 11.61 -6.80
CA GLU A 25 16.24 12.08 -5.53
C GLU A 25 15.03 11.24 -5.10
N ILE A 26 14.16 10.83 -6.04
CA ILE A 26 13.07 9.88 -5.76
C ILE A 26 13.62 8.56 -5.20
N ALA A 27 14.70 8.02 -5.78
CA ALA A 27 15.31 6.79 -5.29
C ALA A 27 15.83 6.97 -3.85
N ARG A 28 16.57 8.05 -3.61
CA ARG A 28 17.08 8.41 -2.28
C ARG A 28 15.97 8.57 -1.24
N LEU A 29 14.89 9.27 -1.60
CA LEU A 29 13.75 9.49 -0.70
C LEU A 29 13.03 8.18 -0.38
N LYS A 30 12.90 7.28 -1.35
CA LYS A 30 12.32 5.94 -1.13
C LYS A 30 13.17 5.09 -0.20
N GLU A 31 14.49 5.11 -0.35
CA GLU A 31 15.41 4.41 0.55
C GLU A 31 15.29 4.95 1.98
N ARG A 32 15.29 6.28 2.14
CA ARG A 32 15.08 6.92 3.46
C ARG A 32 13.74 6.52 4.08
N ALA A 33 12.67 6.55 3.29
CA ALA A 33 11.35 6.13 3.76
C ALA A 33 11.36 4.65 4.22
N ALA A 34 12.00 3.76 3.46
CA ALA A 34 12.13 2.36 3.84
C ALA A 34 12.93 2.19 5.15
N SER A 35 14.02 2.93 5.32
CA SER A 35 14.81 2.91 6.56
C SER A 35 14.01 3.41 7.77
N ILE A 36 13.23 4.49 7.62
CA ILE A 36 12.36 5.02 8.68
C ILE A 36 11.30 3.99 9.04
N ILE A 37 10.63 3.40 8.04
CA ILE A 37 9.61 2.37 8.27
C ILE A 37 10.23 1.16 8.99
N ALA A 38 11.47 0.77 8.66
CA ALA A 38 12.15 -0.34 9.32
C ALA A 38 12.43 -0.07 10.80
N SER A 39 12.93 1.12 11.15
CA SER A 39 13.21 1.48 12.54
C SER A 39 11.92 1.65 13.36
N GLU A 40 10.90 2.27 12.80
CA GLU A 40 9.58 2.39 13.45
C GLU A 40 8.95 1.02 13.68
N LYS A 41 8.98 0.13 12.68
CA LYS A 41 8.49 -1.25 12.82
C LYS A 41 9.23 -2.01 13.91
N ALA A 42 10.55 -1.89 13.99
CA ALA A 42 11.33 -2.54 15.04
C ALA A 42 10.87 -2.10 16.44
N GLY A 43 10.71 -0.79 16.67
CA GLY A 43 10.21 -0.28 17.95
C GLY A 43 8.77 -0.69 18.27
N VAL A 44 7.91 -0.82 17.26
CA VAL A 44 6.55 -1.37 17.45
C VAL A 44 6.58 -2.85 17.81
N ILE A 45 7.43 -3.65 17.16
CA ILE A 45 7.57 -5.08 17.44
C ILE A 45 8.01 -5.31 18.88
N GLU A 46 8.98 -4.55 19.39
CA GLU A 46 9.40 -4.68 20.79
C GLU A 46 8.27 -4.38 21.78
N ARG A 47 7.50 -3.30 21.56
CA ARG A 47 6.31 -2.99 22.38
C ARG A 47 5.25 -4.09 22.34
N ILE A 48 5.02 -4.68 21.16
CA ILE A 48 4.08 -5.81 21.02
C ILE A 48 4.59 -7.04 21.76
N LYS A 49 5.90 -7.34 21.70
CA LYS A 49 6.50 -8.46 22.44
C LYS A 49 6.35 -8.27 23.96
N GLU A 50 6.62 -7.07 24.47
CA GLU A 50 6.41 -6.74 25.88
C GLU A 50 4.95 -6.95 26.31
N ALA A 51 4.01 -6.46 25.50
CA ALA A 51 2.59 -6.67 25.77
C ALA A 51 2.19 -8.16 25.74
N ILE A 52 2.71 -8.93 24.79
CA ILE A 52 2.50 -10.39 24.74
C ILE A 52 3.04 -11.06 26.00
N ALA A 53 4.23 -10.68 26.46
CA ALA A 53 4.85 -11.26 27.65
C ALA A 53 4.11 -10.90 28.93
N TYR A 54 3.72 -9.63 29.10
CA TYR A 54 3.05 -9.15 30.32
C TYR A 54 1.61 -9.66 30.43
N TYR A 55 0.86 -9.63 29.33
CA TYR A 55 -0.57 -10.00 29.31
C TYR A 55 -0.81 -11.44 28.82
N SER A 56 0.24 -12.21 28.52
CA SER A 56 0.12 -13.57 27.95
C SER A 56 -0.79 -13.63 26.71
N LEU A 57 -0.76 -12.59 25.87
CA LEU A 57 -1.63 -12.49 24.68
C LEU A 57 -1.28 -13.58 23.67
N THR A 58 -2.31 -14.26 23.17
CA THR A 58 -2.14 -15.28 22.13
C THR A 58 -2.35 -14.68 20.75
N ALA A 59 -1.75 -15.29 19.72
CA ALA A 59 -1.98 -14.87 18.33
C ALA A 59 -3.48 -14.92 17.93
N ALA A 60 -4.26 -15.83 18.52
CA ALA A 60 -5.70 -15.91 18.29
C ALA A 60 -6.44 -14.67 18.85
N GLU A 61 -6.06 -14.23 20.05
CA GLU A 61 -6.66 -13.05 20.70
C GLU A 61 -6.30 -11.74 19.98
N LEU A 62 -5.12 -11.70 19.37
CA LEU A 62 -4.69 -10.59 18.51
C LEU A 62 -5.30 -10.64 17.10
N GLY A 63 -6.12 -11.65 16.78
CA GLY A 63 -6.66 -11.86 15.44
C GLY A 63 -5.62 -12.20 14.37
N LEU A 64 -4.40 -12.58 14.80
CA LEU A 64 -3.27 -12.98 13.95
C LEU A 64 -3.25 -14.49 13.68
N GLY A 65 -4.12 -15.26 14.38
CA GLY A 65 -4.39 -16.66 14.07
C GLY A 65 -4.93 -16.80 12.66
N ALA A 66 -4.56 -17.89 11.97
CA ALA A 66 -4.86 -18.07 10.56
C ALA A 66 -6.37 -18.07 10.25
N GLN A 67 -6.93 -16.91 9.93
CA GLN A 67 -8.19 -16.79 9.21
C GLN A 67 -7.91 -16.73 7.71
N GLY A 68 -7.34 -17.83 7.21
CA GLY A 68 -7.14 -18.11 5.79
C GLY A 68 -7.58 -19.55 5.51
N PRO A 69 -8.06 -19.87 4.30
CA PRO A 69 -8.71 -21.16 4.02
C PRO A 69 -7.75 -22.28 4.42
N ALA A 70 -8.29 -23.24 5.18
CA ALA A 70 -7.58 -24.37 5.77
C ALA A 70 -6.48 -24.92 4.85
N GLY A 71 -5.25 -24.45 5.06
CA GLY A 71 -4.05 -25.06 4.54
C GLY A 71 -3.85 -26.37 5.27
N LYS A 72 -4.41 -27.44 4.68
CA LYS A 72 -4.02 -28.85 4.79
C LYS A 72 -2.80 -29.05 5.72
N ARG A 73 -3.05 -29.32 7.00
CA ARG A 73 -2.08 -30.02 7.86
C ARG A 73 -2.07 -31.49 7.43
N GLY A 74 -1.44 -31.76 6.28
CA GLY A 74 -1.10 -33.10 5.83
C GLY A 74 0.19 -33.54 6.50
N LYS A 75 0.05 -34.33 7.56
CA LYS A 75 1.13 -35.02 8.26
C LYS A 75 1.89 -35.92 7.27
N SER A 76 3.19 -35.70 7.08
CA SER A 76 4.06 -36.66 6.40
C SER A 76 4.10 -37.99 7.19
N PRO A 77 4.12 -39.13 6.49
CA PRO A 77 5.29 -40.00 6.66
C PRO A 77 5.82 -40.61 5.35
N LYS A 78 7.14 -40.48 5.18
CA LYS A 78 8.12 -41.51 4.78
C LYS A 78 7.65 -42.66 3.85
N ALA A 79 8.13 -42.65 2.61
CA ALA A 79 9.02 -43.68 2.02
C ALA A 79 9.07 -43.56 0.48
N ALA A 80 10.20 -43.11 -0.05
CA ALA A 80 10.49 -43.18 -1.47
C ALA A 80 11.07 -44.57 -1.82
N ARG A 81 10.45 -45.27 -2.77
CA ARG A 81 11.10 -46.23 -3.66
C ARG A 81 10.76 -45.84 -5.10
N PRO A 82 11.72 -45.76 -6.03
CA PRO A 82 11.49 -45.25 -7.38
C PRO A 82 11.14 -46.39 -8.34
N ALA A 83 10.13 -46.19 -9.19
CA ALA A 83 9.92 -47.00 -10.38
C ALA A 83 9.47 -46.12 -11.55
N LYS A 84 10.48 -45.84 -12.38
CA LYS A 84 10.44 -45.46 -13.80
C LYS A 84 9.36 -46.21 -14.57
N VAL A 85 8.67 -45.54 -15.51
CA VAL A 85 8.55 -45.96 -16.92
C VAL A 85 7.72 -44.95 -17.75
N SER A 86 8.32 -44.62 -18.90
CA SER A 86 7.78 -44.19 -20.19
C SER A 86 6.97 -42.90 -20.34
N ALA A 87 7.70 -41.90 -20.86
CA ALA A 87 7.20 -40.87 -21.75
C ALA A 87 6.69 -41.46 -23.09
N ARG A 88 5.62 -40.87 -23.63
CA ARG A 88 5.31 -40.79 -25.07
C ARG A 88 4.11 -39.85 -25.36
N ALA A 89 4.20 -39.18 -26.53
CA ALA A 89 3.22 -38.30 -27.22
C ALA A 89 3.05 -36.89 -26.62
N VAL A 90 3.45 -35.75 -27.23
CA VAL A 90 3.40 -35.19 -28.62
C VAL A 90 1.98 -34.86 -29.10
N GLY A 91 1.76 -33.58 -29.44
CA GLY A 91 0.60 -33.02 -30.17
C GLY A 91 0.07 -31.76 -29.47
N ASP A 92 0.57 -30.55 -29.75
CA ASP A 92 0.36 -29.68 -30.93
C ASP A 92 -0.81 -28.69 -30.76
N SER A 93 -0.63 -27.53 -31.41
CA SER A 93 -1.61 -26.50 -31.78
C SER A 93 -1.75 -25.27 -30.86
N ALA A 94 -1.20 -24.16 -31.38
CA ALA A 94 -1.88 -22.89 -31.70
C ALA A 94 -2.92 -22.36 -30.70
N GLY A 95 -2.90 -21.10 -30.25
CA GLY A 95 -2.40 -19.89 -30.85
C GLY A 95 -3.33 -18.73 -30.44
N ALA A 96 -2.91 -17.52 -30.79
CA ALA A 96 -3.69 -16.29 -30.86
C ALA A 96 -4.04 -15.53 -29.55
N SER A 97 -3.24 -14.48 -29.33
CA SER A 97 -3.67 -13.16 -28.86
C SER A 97 -5.05 -12.75 -29.37
N SER A 98 -5.83 -12.08 -28.53
CA SER A 98 -6.76 -11.03 -28.97
C SER A 98 -6.95 -9.98 -27.87
N THR A 99 -6.29 -8.86 -28.13
CA THR A 99 -6.60 -7.50 -27.73
C THR A 99 -8.10 -7.17 -27.73
N ALA A 100 -8.60 -6.52 -26.68
CA ALA A 100 -9.76 -5.62 -26.76
C ALA A 100 -9.68 -4.54 -25.68
N THR A 101 -9.62 -3.29 -26.12
CA THR A 101 -9.61 -2.03 -25.37
C THR A 101 -10.97 -1.74 -24.68
N PRO A 102 -10.98 -0.90 -23.63
CA PRO A 102 -12.06 -0.86 -22.64
C PRO A 102 -13.23 0.00 -23.10
N VAL A 103 -14.44 -0.59 -23.08
CA VAL A 103 -15.69 0.17 -23.16
C VAL A 103 -15.92 0.94 -21.86
N LYS A 104 -15.96 2.28 -21.96
CA LYS A 104 -16.38 3.20 -20.90
C LYS A 104 -17.77 2.79 -20.41
N LYS A 105 -17.83 2.19 -19.21
CA LYS A 105 -19.07 2.03 -18.47
C LYS A 105 -19.11 3.07 -17.37
N THR A 106 -19.84 4.15 -17.63
CA THR A 106 -20.37 5.03 -16.59
C THR A 106 -21.23 4.17 -15.66
N ARG A 107 -20.65 3.69 -14.56
CA ARG A 107 -21.42 3.22 -13.42
C ARG A 107 -21.44 4.35 -12.41
N ALA A 108 -22.56 5.07 -12.42
CA ALA A 108 -23.06 5.77 -11.26
C ALA A 108 -23.10 4.76 -10.08
N GLY A 109 -22.06 4.81 -9.25
CA GLY A 109 -22.03 4.18 -7.93
C GLY A 109 -22.65 5.14 -6.95
N ALA A 110 -23.97 5.21 -6.95
CA ALA A 110 -24.75 5.90 -5.95
C ALA A 110 -24.55 5.24 -4.58
N GLY A 111 -23.50 5.64 -3.88
CA GLY A 111 -23.46 5.70 -2.43
C GLY A 111 -23.21 7.16 -2.11
N GLY A 112 -24.10 7.80 -1.35
CA GLY A 112 -23.92 9.19 -0.92
C GLY A 112 -22.50 9.42 -0.39
N VAL A 113 -22.00 10.65 -0.54
CA VAL A 113 -20.72 11.05 0.06
C VAL A 113 -20.76 10.59 1.51
N LYS A 114 -19.88 9.66 1.88
CA LYS A 114 -19.81 9.14 3.24
C LYS A 114 -18.85 9.94 4.07
N TYR A 115 -17.83 10.49 3.43
CA TYR A 115 -16.79 11.25 4.08
C TYR A 115 -16.53 12.56 3.34
N LYS A 116 -16.39 13.67 4.07
CA LYS A 116 -16.02 14.99 3.55
C LYS A 116 -14.98 15.65 4.47
N ASP A 117 -14.18 16.56 3.94
CA ASP A 117 -13.31 17.43 4.74
C ASP A 117 -13.70 18.91 4.61
N ASP A 118 -13.07 19.77 5.42
CA ASP A 118 -13.26 21.23 5.40
C ASP A 118 -12.72 21.90 4.12
N ALA A 119 -11.90 21.17 3.35
CA ALA A 119 -11.34 21.62 2.09
C ALA A 119 -12.26 21.30 0.89
N GLY A 120 -13.45 20.75 1.13
CA GLY A 120 -14.44 20.42 0.10
C GLY A 120 -14.18 19.10 -0.62
N ASN A 121 -13.22 18.29 -0.17
CA ASN A 121 -13.01 16.96 -0.70
C ASN A 121 -14.09 16.01 -0.15
N SER A 122 -14.51 15.07 -0.99
CA SER A 122 -15.55 14.10 -0.63
C SER A 122 -15.24 12.70 -1.17
N TRP A 123 -15.61 11.68 -0.42
CA TRP A 123 -15.43 10.27 -0.78
C TRP A 123 -16.63 9.44 -0.35
N SER A 124 -17.17 8.65 -1.27
CA SER A 124 -18.37 7.82 -1.06
C SER A 124 -18.11 6.53 -0.27
N GLY A 125 -16.86 6.29 0.12
CA GLY A 125 -16.42 5.04 0.74
C GLY A 125 -16.26 3.88 -0.25
N PHE A 126 -16.39 4.16 -1.56
CA PHE A 126 -16.23 3.16 -2.61
C PHE A 126 -14.96 3.46 -3.44
N GLY A 127 -14.16 2.42 -3.70
CA GLY A 127 -12.90 2.53 -4.44
C GLY A 127 -11.67 2.79 -3.56
N PRO A 128 -10.50 3.12 -4.14
CA PRO A 128 -9.29 3.38 -3.39
C PRO A 128 -9.44 4.63 -2.51
N LYS A 129 -8.96 4.54 -1.27
CA LYS A 129 -8.99 5.64 -0.31
C LYS A 129 -8.15 6.82 -0.83
N PRO A 130 -8.71 8.03 -0.90
CA PRO A 130 -7.98 9.20 -1.39
C PRO A 130 -6.93 9.69 -0.39
N ARG A 131 -5.93 10.46 -0.88
CA ARG A 131 -4.83 10.98 -0.05
C ARG A 131 -5.33 11.88 1.08
N TRP A 132 -6.28 12.78 0.82
CA TRP A 132 -6.83 13.69 1.82
C TRP A 132 -7.42 12.94 3.02
N LEU A 133 -8.10 11.80 2.80
CA LEU A 133 -8.63 10.97 3.89
C LEU A 133 -7.51 10.28 4.66
N THR A 134 -6.38 9.98 4.02
CA THR A 134 -5.20 9.42 4.67
C THR A 134 -4.48 10.45 5.52
N GLU A 135 -4.33 11.67 5.00
CA GLU A 135 -3.70 12.79 5.70
C GLU A 135 -4.55 13.28 6.86
N ALA A 136 -5.87 13.31 6.71
CA ALA A 136 -6.78 13.62 7.79
C ALA A 136 -6.68 12.57 8.92
N LEU A 137 -6.64 11.28 8.58
CA LEU A 137 -6.41 10.20 9.54
C LEU A 137 -5.02 10.26 10.20
N ALA A 138 -3.99 10.67 9.47
CA ALA A 138 -2.64 10.89 10.01
C ALA A 138 -2.56 12.14 10.90
N GLY A 139 -3.37 13.17 10.60
CA GLY A 139 -3.49 14.40 11.38
C GLY A 139 -4.34 14.25 12.65
N GLY A 140 -4.69 13.02 13.03
CA GLY A 140 -5.46 12.73 14.26
C GLY A 140 -6.97 12.87 14.12
N LYS A 141 -7.50 13.21 12.94
CA LYS A 141 -8.95 13.15 12.69
C LYS A 141 -9.36 11.70 12.55
N THR A 142 -10.54 11.36 13.05
CA THR A 142 -11.06 10.00 12.91
C THR A 142 -11.92 9.88 11.65
N LEU A 143 -12.13 8.65 11.17
CA LEU A 143 -13.08 8.42 10.08
C LEU A 143 -14.49 8.90 10.41
N ASP A 144 -14.83 9.00 11.70
CA ASP A 144 -16.11 9.52 12.19
C ASP A 144 -16.20 11.04 12.06
N ASP A 145 -15.12 11.75 12.39
CA ASP A 145 -14.99 13.21 12.24
C ASP A 145 -15.12 13.67 10.78
N LEU A 146 -14.69 12.80 9.86
CA LEU A 146 -14.74 13.05 8.43
C LEU A 146 -16.04 12.57 7.80
N LYS A 147 -17.03 12.03 8.53
CA LYS A 147 -18.30 11.63 7.91
C LYS A 147 -19.08 12.84 7.42
N ALA A 148 -19.73 12.69 6.27
CA ALA A 148 -20.54 13.74 5.66
C ALA A 148 -21.92 13.87 6.29
#